data_AF-A0A8C5G4G4-F1
#
_entry.id   AF-A0A8C5G4G4-F1
#
_cell.length_a   1.000
_cell.length_b   1.000
_cell.length_c   1.000
_cell.angle_alpha   90.00
_cell.angle_beta   90.00
_cell.angle_gamma   90.00
#
_symmetry.space_group_name_H-M   'P 1'
#
loop_
_entity.id
_entity.type
_entity.pdbx_description
1 polymer ?
#
loop_
_entity_poly.entity_id
_entity_poly.type
_entity_poly.pdbx_seq_one_letter_code
_entity_poly.pdbx_strand_id
1 'polypeptide(L)'
;MIFLLVKPWSSSTHFYKDTHLLPLHPHPFTSAYEHFIFFSSLVAPGACGKPPTIDDGIILAGIKEHYAENDQVTYGCPLYYTIEGGPYKTCINGEWIGEIRCNKPCTVDRDATNRHNIEFKYTRSDKIITEHNDMIEFRCKRGRRIGPVSMRQRCVHGVVDLPTCSE
;
A
#
# COMPACT_ATOMS: atom_id res chain seq x y z
N MET A 1 -7.83 34.39 -41.32
CA MET A 1 -7.33 33.21 -42.04
C MET A 1 -8.44 32.16 -42.06
N ILE A 2 -9.03 31.93 -43.25
CA ILE A 2 -9.63 30.66 -43.73
C ILE A 2 -10.93 30.16 -43.01
N PHE A 3 -12.10 30.69 -43.41
CA PHE A 3 -13.14 30.04 -44.26
C PHE A 3 -12.90 28.53 -44.61
N LEU A 4 -13.78 27.52 -44.51
CA LEU A 4 -15.22 27.39 -44.73
C LEU A 4 -15.71 25.98 -44.30
N LEU A 5 -16.93 25.96 -43.79
CA LEU A 5 -18.07 25.13 -44.22
C LEU A 5 -17.86 23.63 -44.48
N VAL A 6 -18.45 22.88 -43.55
CA VAL A 6 -19.23 21.67 -43.81
C VAL A 6 -20.06 21.82 -45.09
N LYS A 7 -19.93 20.87 -46.02
CA LYS A 7 -21.01 20.53 -46.96
C LYS A 7 -21.06 19.03 -47.30
N PRO A 8 -22.24 18.56 -47.72
CA PRO A 8 -22.73 17.19 -47.56
C PRO A 8 -23.00 16.52 -48.94
N TRP A 9 -23.91 15.54 -48.97
CA TRP A 9 -24.69 15.03 -50.12
C TRP A 9 -24.18 13.69 -50.71
N SER A 10 -24.78 12.56 -50.31
CA SER A 10 -25.88 11.76 -50.95
C SER A 10 -25.35 10.65 -51.88
N SER A 11 -26.07 9.61 -52.29
CA SER A 11 -27.46 9.19 -52.18
C SER A 11 -27.51 7.70 -52.56
N SER A 12 -28.45 6.95 -51.98
CA SER A 12 -29.37 6.02 -52.69
C SER A 12 -28.76 4.80 -53.43
N THR A 13 -29.32 3.58 -53.45
CA THR A 13 -30.71 3.14 -53.26
C THR A 13 -30.75 1.60 -53.22
N HIS A 14 -31.63 1.08 -52.37
CA HIS A 14 -32.48 -0.13 -52.49
C HIS A 14 -32.23 -1.15 -53.61
N PHE A 15 -32.22 -2.43 -53.25
CA PHE A 15 -33.14 -3.42 -53.83
C PHE A 15 -33.52 -4.48 -52.78
N TYR A 16 -34.73 -4.38 -52.26
CA TYR A 16 -35.46 -5.48 -51.63
C TYR A 16 -36.26 -6.16 -52.74
N LYS A 17 -36.15 -7.49 -52.85
CA LYS A 17 -37.12 -8.29 -53.59
C LYS A 17 -37.31 -9.63 -52.89
N ASP A 18 -38.54 -9.79 -52.41
CA ASP A 18 -39.15 -10.95 -51.78
C ASP A 18 -39.13 -12.23 -52.63
N THR A 19 -39.13 -13.38 -51.95
CA THR A 19 -40.30 -14.30 -51.76
C THR A 19 -39.98 -15.79 -51.94
N HIS A 20 -40.48 -16.58 -50.98
CA HIS A 20 -40.93 -17.99 -50.99
C HIS A 20 -40.18 -19.03 -50.12
N LEU A 21 -40.90 -19.41 -49.05
CA LEU A 21 -40.76 -20.53 -48.10
C LEU A 21 -41.01 -21.90 -48.77
N LEU A 22 -40.40 -23.04 -48.38
CA LEU A 22 -40.71 -24.00 -47.28
C LEU A 22 -39.78 -25.28 -47.44
N PRO A 23 -39.78 -26.34 -46.60
CA PRO A 23 -39.38 -26.43 -45.18
C PRO A 23 -38.49 -27.67 -44.81
N LEU A 24 -37.97 -27.66 -43.56
CA LEU A 24 -37.69 -28.77 -42.59
C LEU A 24 -36.92 -30.05 -43.00
N HIS A 25 -35.74 -30.27 -42.40
CA HIS A 25 -35.45 -31.33 -41.39
C HIS A 25 -33.98 -31.24 -40.87
N PRO A 26 -33.56 -31.95 -39.80
CA PRO A 26 -32.85 -31.33 -38.68
C PRO A 26 -31.42 -31.87 -38.45
N HIS A 27 -30.76 -31.26 -37.47
CA HIS A 27 -29.60 -31.74 -36.69
C HIS A 27 -28.19 -31.38 -37.18
N PRO A 28 -27.19 -31.29 -36.27
CA PRO A 28 -27.27 -31.33 -34.82
C PRO A 28 -26.84 -30.01 -34.16
N PHE A 29 -27.43 -29.72 -33.01
CA PHE A 29 -26.83 -28.88 -31.99
C PHE A 29 -25.47 -29.48 -31.61
N THR A 30 -24.38 -29.00 -32.22
CA THR A 30 -23.05 -29.18 -31.66
C THR A 30 -22.84 -28.08 -30.64
N SER A 31 -23.11 -28.43 -29.38
CA SER A 31 -22.33 -28.00 -28.24
C SER A 31 -22.18 -26.50 -27.97
N ALA A 32 -22.94 -26.01 -26.99
CA ALA A 32 -22.60 -24.81 -26.23
C ALA A 32 -21.49 -25.06 -25.17
N TYR A 33 -20.73 -26.16 -25.26
CA TYR A 33 -19.66 -26.52 -24.32
C TYR A 33 -18.24 -26.37 -24.90
N GLU A 34 -18.07 -26.07 -26.19
CA GLU A 34 -16.74 -25.87 -26.80
C GLU A 34 -16.25 -24.41 -26.75
N HIS A 35 -17.07 -23.45 -26.31
CA HIS A 35 -16.65 -22.07 -26.05
C HIS A 35 -16.44 -21.75 -24.55
N PHE A 36 -16.50 -22.76 -23.68
CA PHE A 36 -16.26 -22.62 -22.24
C PHE A 36 -14.96 -23.27 -21.73
N ILE A 37 -14.12 -23.82 -22.62
CA ILE A 37 -12.80 -24.36 -22.27
C ILE A 37 -11.67 -23.49 -22.87
N PHE A 38 -11.84 -22.17 -22.89
CA PHE A 38 -10.75 -21.24 -23.26
C PHE A 38 -10.48 -20.13 -22.22
N PHE A 39 -11.12 -20.21 -21.05
CA PHE A 39 -10.82 -19.36 -19.89
C PHE A 39 -10.25 -20.14 -18.69
N SER A 40 -9.81 -21.39 -18.88
CA SER A 40 -9.13 -22.16 -17.84
C SER A 40 -7.64 -21.79 -17.78
N SER A 41 -7.35 -20.76 -16.98
CA SER A 41 -6.12 -20.49 -16.23
C SER A 41 -4.78 -20.46 -16.99
N LEU A 42 -4.42 -19.28 -17.51
CA LEU A 42 -3.01 -18.88 -17.78
C LEU A 42 -2.22 -18.58 -16.49
N VAL A 43 -2.62 -19.14 -15.35
CA VAL A 43 -1.88 -18.97 -14.08
C VAL A 43 -0.99 -20.21 -13.95
N ALA A 44 0.32 -20.01 -14.15
CA ALA A 44 1.28 -21.08 -13.94
C ALA A 44 1.12 -21.66 -12.51
N PRO A 45 1.24 -22.98 -12.31
CA PRO A 45 1.22 -23.56 -10.97
C PRO A 45 2.23 -22.86 -10.06
N GLY A 46 1.81 -22.45 -8.86
CA GLY A 46 2.66 -21.74 -7.90
C GLY A 46 2.84 -20.24 -8.17
N ALA A 47 2.20 -19.68 -9.20
CA ALA A 47 2.18 -18.24 -9.45
C ALA A 47 1.32 -17.50 -8.40
N CYS A 48 1.75 -16.30 -8.03
CA CYS A 48 1.04 -15.48 -7.05
C CYS A 48 0.06 -14.51 -7.70
N GLY A 49 -0.97 -14.14 -6.93
CA GLY A 49 -1.82 -13.00 -7.26
C GLY A 49 -1.12 -11.65 -7.07
N LYS A 50 -1.89 -10.57 -7.12
CA LYS A 50 -1.37 -9.22 -6.84
C LYS A 50 -0.70 -9.18 -5.45
N PRO A 51 0.44 -8.49 -5.30
CA PRO A 51 1.08 -8.34 -4.01
C PRO A 51 0.14 -7.68 -3.00
N PRO A 52 0.17 -8.10 -1.73
CA PRO A 52 -0.69 -7.54 -0.70
C PRO A 52 -0.32 -6.08 -0.39
N THR A 53 -1.28 -5.29 0.04
CA THR A 53 -1.00 -3.99 0.65
C THR A 53 -0.42 -4.19 2.05
N ILE A 54 0.41 -3.25 2.50
CA ILE A 54 0.95 -3.21 3.87
C ILE A 54 0.57 -1.87 4.52
N ASP A 55 0.36 -1.87 5.83
CA ASP A 55 0.03 -0.65 6.57
C ASP A 55 1.21 0.33 6.56
N ASP A 56 0.92 1.60 6.30
CA ASP A 56 1.91 2.67 6.17
C ASP A 56 3.09 2.30 5.24
N GLY A 57 2.86 1.54 4.17
CA GLY A 57 3.91 1.19 3.22
C GLY A 57 3.45 1.14 1.77
N ILE A 58 4.41 1.22 0.86
CA ILE A 58 4.18 1.28 -0.59
C ILE A 58 5.11 0.31 -1.33
N ILE A 59 4.67 -0.18 -2.49
CA ILE A 59 5.54 -0.97 -3.39
C ILE A 59 6.44 0.02 -4.14
N LEU A 60 7.75 -0.19 -4.04
CA LEU A 60 8.77 0.62 -4.71
C LEU A 60 9.25 0.00 -6.03
N ALA A 61 9.29 -1.34 -6.11
CA ALA A 61 9.82 -2.05 -7.27
C ALA A 61 9.22 -3.46 -7.41
N GLY A 62 9.38 -4.04 -8.60
CA GLY A 62 8.96 -5.41 -8.90
C GLY A 62 7.50 -5.55 -9.30
N ILE A 63 6.81 -4.46 -9.66
CA ILE A 63 5.43 -4.53 -10.16
C ILE A 63 5.42 -5.22 -11.54
N LYS A 64 4.58 -6.25 -11.68
CA LYS A 64 4.39 -7.03 -12.92
C LYS A 64 2.90 -7.28 -13.12
N GLU A 65 2.51 -7.60 -14.35
CA GLU A 65 1.13 -8.05 -14.67
C GLU A 65 0.86 -9.46 -14.13
N HIS A 66 1.90 -10.31 -14.13
CA HIS A 66 1.86 -11.69 -13.64
C HIS A 66 3.12 -11.99 -12.82
N TYR A 67 2.97 -12.78 -11.76
CA TYR A 67 4.03 -13.12 -10.82
C TYR A 67 4.29 -14.61 -10.80
N ALA A 68 5.48 -15.02 -11.24
CA ALA A 68 5.92 -16.40 -11.19
C ALA A 68 6.43 -16.77 -9.79
N GLU A 69 6.59 -18.06 -9.54
CA GLU A 69 7.26 -18.53 -8.33
C GLU A 69 8.68 -17.94 -8.22
N ASN A 70 9.06 -17.57 -7.01
CA ASN A 70 10.29 -16.84 -6.64
C ASN A 70 10.34 -15.38 -7.11
N ASP A 71 9.31 -14.84 -7.74
CA ASP A 71 9.23 -13.40 -7.98
C ASP A 71 9.20 -12.63 -6.67
N GLN A 72 9.87 -11.48 -6.65
CA GLN A 72 9.99 -10.63 -5.48
C GLN A 72 9.50 -9.22 -5.78
N VAL A 73 8.80 -8.64 -4.80
CA VAL A 73 8.45 -7.23 -4.78
C VAL A 73 9.14 -6.53 -3.63
N THR A 74 9.54 -5.29 -3.87
CA THR A 74 10.19 -4.45 -2.88
C THR A 74 9.22 -3.41 -2.36
N TYR A 75 9.08 -3.35 -1.04
CA TYR A 75 8.31 -2.35 -0.32
C TYR A 75 9.21 -1.31 0.33
N GLY A 76 8.62 -0.16 0.62
CA GLY A 76 9.23 0.90 1.41
C GLY A 76 8.23 1.51 2.38
N CYS A 77 8.78 2.07 3.45
CA CYS A 77 8.04 2.84 4.44
C CYS A 77 8.24 4.35 4.21
N PRO A 78 7.32 5.21 4.70
CA PRO A 78 7.46 6.65 4.71
C PRO A 78 8.75 7.11 5.38
N LEU A 79 9.10 8.38 5.13
CA LEU A 79 10.27 9.00 5.75
C LEU A 79 10.20 8.89 7.29
N TYR A 80 11.33 8.57 7.91
CA TYR A 80 11.53 8.36 9.36
C TYR A 80 10.83 7.12 9.95
N TYR A 81 10.06 6.35 9.18
CA TYR A 81 9.58 5.05 9.64
C TYR A 81 10.71 4.02 9.56
N THR A 82 10.78 3.16 10.56
CA THR A 82 11.72 2.03 10.58
C THR A 82 11.04 0.81 9.96
N ILE A 83 11.69 0.18 8.97
CA ILE A 83 11.20 -1.06 8.37
C ILE A 83 11.66 -2.28 9.20
N GLU A 84 10.72 -3.12 9.60
CA GLU A 84 10.98 -4.36 10.34
C GLU A 84 10.57 -5.58 9.50
N GLY A 85 11.36 -6.66 9.57
CA GLY A 85 11.16 -7.89 8.78
C GLY A 85 11.77 -7.87 7.37
N GLY A 86 12.17 -6.70 6.89
CA GLY A 86 12.87 -6.50 5.62
C GLY A 86 11.98 -5.88 4.54
N PRO A 87 12.54 -5.45 3.40
CA PRO A 87 11.80 -4.74 2.37
C PRO A 87 11.15 -5.64 1.33
N TYR A 88 11.18 -6.97 1.49
CA TYR A 88 10.82 -7.89 0.41
C TYR A 88 9.65 -8.79 0.77
N LYS A 89 8.75 -8.99 -0.20
CA LYS A 89 7.88 -10.16 -0.22
C LYS A 89 8.22 -11.01 -1.44
N THR A 90 8.30 -12.32 -1.23
CA THR A 90 8.64 -13.31 -2.27
C THR A 90 7.43 -14.20 -2.52
N CYS A 91 7.13 -14.47 -3.79
CA CYS A 91 6.10 -15.40 -4.20
C CYS A 91 6.62 -16.83 -4.05
N ILE A 92 6.01 -17.64 -3.20
CA ILE A 92 6.37 -19.05 -2.99
C ILE A 92 5.08 -19.87 -2.94
N ASN A 93 4.97 -20.90 -3.79
CA ASN A 93 3.80 -21.79 -3.85
C ASN A 93 2.45 -21.04 -3.94
N GLY A 94 2.40 -19.93 -4.68
CA GLY A 94 1.20 -19.11 -4.84
C GLY A 94 0.89 -18.14 -3.69
N GLU A 95 1.75 -18.08 -2.68
CA GLU A 95 1.60 -17.17 -1.53
C GLU A 95 2.75 -16.16 -1.42
N TRP A 96 2.43 -14.94 -0.97
CA TRP A 96 3.42 -13.91 -0.70
C TRP A 96 3.99 -14.04 0.70
N ILE A 97 5.21 -14.57 0.80
CA ILE A 97 5.94 -14.71 2.06
C ILE A 97 6.84 -13.48 2.34
N GLY A 98 7.18 -13.28 3.61
CA GLY A 98 7.95 -12.14 4.11
C GLY A 98 7.08 -11.24 4.98
N GLU A 99 7.55 -10.95 6.20
CA GLU A 99 6.88 -10.04 7.11
C GLU A 99 7.46 -8.63 6.93
N ILE A 100 6.59 -7.63 6.82
CA ILE A 100 6.99 -6.23 6.69
C ILE A 100 6.12 -5.41 7.61
N ARG A 101 6.75 -4.62 8.49
CA ARG A 101 6.07 -3.62 9.31
C ARG A 101 6.77 -2.29 9.17
N CYS A 102 5.98 -1.26 8.92
CA CYS A 102 6.44 0.13 8.93
C CYS A 102 6.18 0.70 10.32
N ASN A 103 7.22 0.83 11.13
CA ASN A 103 7.10 1.32 12.48
C ASN A 103 7.20 2.83 12.53
N LYS A 104 6.13 3.46 13.04
CA LYS A 104 6.01 4.91 13.12
C LYS A 104 7.06 5.52 14.06
N PRO A 105 7.73 6.62 13.66
CA PRO A 105 8.60 7.37 14.55
C PRO A 105 7.79 8.11 15.59
N CYS A 106 8.42 8.37 16.73
CA CYS A 106 7.84 9.19 17.77
C CYS A 106 8.19 10.66 17.54
N THR A 107 7.23 11.53 17.81
CA THR A 107 7.44 12.97 17.84
C THR A 107 7.14 13.49 19.24
N VAL A 108 8.11 14.14 19.85
CA VAL A 108 7.92 14.84 21.12
C VAL A 108 8.24 16.31 20.89
N ASP A 109 7.31 17.19 21.26
CA ASP A 109 7.45 18.63 21.11
C ASP A 109 7.52 19.36 22.46
N ARG A 110 7.75 20.66 22.39
CA ARG A 110 7.85 21.54 23.55
C ARG A 110 6.57 21.56 24.36
N ASP A 111 5.41 21.48 23.72
CA ASP A 111 4.14 21.51 24.44
C ASP A 111 3.92 20.23 25.25
N ALA A 112 4.27 19.08 24.69
CA ALA A 112 4.27 17.80 25.39
C ALA A 112 5.23 17.81 26.59
N THR A 113 6.47 18.23 26.40
CA THR A 113 7.44 18.33 27.50
C THR A 113 7.03 19.34 28.58
N ASN A 114 6.45 20.47 28.19
CA ASN A 114 5.94 21.49 29.11
C ASN A 114 4.84 20.97 30.02
N ARG A 115 3.85 20.26 29.47
CA ARG A 115 2.74 19.67 30.25
C ARG A 115 3.22 18.69 31.32
N HIS A 116 4.38 18.07 31.09
CA HIS A 116 4.99 17.09 31.96
C HIS A 116 6.08 17.66 32.89
N ASN A 117 6.37 18.97 32.83
CA ASN A 117 7.46 19.63 33.56
C ASN A 117 8.86 19.02 33.29
N ILE A 118 9.08 18.50 32.10
CA ILE A 118 10.34 17.90 31.65
C ILE A 118 10.99 18.73 30.53
N GLU A 119 12.24 18.42 30.22
CA GLU A 119 12.99 18.93 29.07
C GLU A 119 13.93 17.84 28.54
N PHE A 120 14.31 17.94 27.26
CA PHE A 120 15.27 17.01 26.67
C PHE A 120 16.63 17.14 27.36
N LYS A 121 17.26 16.02 27.72
CA LYS A 121 18.51 16.03 28.48
C LYS A 121 19.70 16.55 27.67
N TYR A 122 19.75 16.18 26.39
CA TYR A 122 20.94 16.36 25.54
C TYR A 122 20.82 17.47 24.50
N THR A 123 19.63 18.03 24.30
CA THR A 123 19.39 19.10 23.32
C THR A 123 18.43 20.15 23.85
N ARG A 124 18.46 21.33 23.24
CA ARG A 124 17.52 22.43 23.50
C ARG A 124 16.48 22.59 22.38
N SER A 125 16.35 21.58 21.51
CA SER A 125 15.38 21.60 20.41
C SER A 125 13.94 21.66 20.92
N ASP A 126 13.09 22.41 20.22
CA ASP A 126 11.65 22.49 20.51
C ASP A 126 10.88 21.23 20.08
N LYS A 127 11.46 20.39 19.23
CA LYS A 127 10.87 19.16 18.73
C LYS A 127 11.96 18.14 18.41
N ILE A 128 11.71 16.88 18.74
CA ILE A 128 12.53 15.74 18.33
C ILE A 128 11.64 14.72 17.63
N ILE A 129 12.14 14.20 16.51
CA ILE A 129 11.61 13.01 15.85
C ILE A 129 12.61 11.89 16.12
N THR A 130 12.13 10.75 16.60
CA THR A 130 12.95 9.61 17.01
C THR A 130 12.41 8.35 16.36
N GLU A 131 13.30 7.54 15.78
CA GLU A 131 12.93 6.29 15.13
C GLU A 131 12.36 5.27 16.12
N HIS A 132 11.69 4.25 15.61
CA HIS A 132 11.16 3.19 16.46
C HIS A 132 12.32 2.43 17.14
N ASN A 133 12.10 2.04 18.41
CA ASN A 133 13.06 1.40 19.30
C ASN A 133 14.24 2.27 19.76
N ASP A 134 14.37 3.51 19.29
CA ASP A 134 15.34 4.44 19.86
C ASP A 134 14.90 4.96 21.24
N MET A 135 15.89 5.44 21.99
CA MET A 135 15.71 5.91 23.36
C MET A 135 15.84 7.43 23.44
N ILE A 136 14.88 8.07 24.08
CA ILE A 136 14.90 9.50 24.43
C ILE A 136 15.15 9.63 25.92
N GLU A 137 16.03 10.55 26.33
CA GLU A 137 16.25 10.84 27.74
C GLU A 137 15.84 12.28 28.08
N PHE A 138 15.06 12.37 29.15
CA PHE A 138 14.52 13.60 29.69
C PHE A 138 15.20 13.96 31.01
N ARG A 139 14.99 15.19 31.45
CA ARG A 139 15.27 15.63 32.82
C ARG A 139 14.17 16.56 33.28
N CYS A 140 13.98 16.66 34.59
CA CYS A 140 13.03 17.61 35.15
C CYS A 140 13.47 19.05 34.91
N LYS A 141 12.50 19.94 34.69
CA LYS A 141 12.74 21.38 34.77
C LYS A 141 13.19 21.76 36.18
N ARG A 142 13.87 22.91 36.28
CA ARG A 142 14.44 23.40 37.54
C ARG A 142 13.39 23.46 38.65
N GLY A 143 13.75 22.93 39.83
CA GLY A 143 12.93 22.97 41.03
C GLY A 143 11.82 21.92 41.08
N ARG A 144 11.81 20.94 40.17
CA ARG A 144 10.84 19.84 40.16
C ARG A 144 11.49 18.52 40.57
N ARG A 145 10.69 17.60 41.12
CA ARG A 145 11.10 16.26 41.55
C ARG A 145 10.74 15.20 40.53
N ILE A 146 11.56 14.16 40.45
CA ILE A 146 11.38 13.03 39.54
C ILE A 146 10.15 12.22 39.98
N GLY A 147 9.22 11.99 39.06
CA GLY A 147 8.05 11.13 39.27
C GLY A 147 8.37 9.63 39.12
N PRO A 148 7.35 8.77 39.14
CA PRO A 148 7.52 7.31 39.14
C PRO A 148 8.00 6.74 37.80
N VAL A 149 7.76 7.44 36.70
CA VAL A 149 8.10 6.99 35.35
C VAL A 149 9.57 7.32 35.04
N SER A 150 10.28 6.36 34.44
CA SER A 150 11.70 6.51 34.06
C SER A 150 11.94 7.74 33.19
N MET A 151 13.04 8.45 33.42
CA MET A 151 13.45 9.57 32.57
C MET A 151 13.99 9.14 31.20
N ARG A 152 14.32 7.86 31.04
CA ARG A 152 14.76 7.27 29.78
C ARG A 152 13.64 6.42 29.20
N GLN A 153 13.15 6.79 28.01
CA GLN A 153 11.97 6.23 27.38
C GLN A 153 12.26 5.71 25.99
N ARG A 154 11.58 4.63 25.60
CA ARG A 154 11.69 4.04 24.26
C ARG A 154 10.57 4.54 23.37
N CYS A 155 10.88 4.82 22.11
CA CYS A 155 9.85 5.02 21.10
C CYS A 155 9.24 3.67 20.66
N VAL A 156 7.94 3.47 20.91
CA VAL A 156 7.22 2.26 20.50
C VAL A 156 6.09 2.65 19.56
N HIS A 157 6.28 2.40 18.26
CA HIS A 157 5.30 2.63 17.21
C HIS A 157 4.57 3.99 17.33
N GLY A 158 5.33 5.08 17.34
CA GLY A 158 4.80 6.45 17.43
C GLY A 158 4.41 6.91 18.85
N VAL A 159 4.56 6.07 19.86
CA VAL A 159 4.21 6.37 21.26
C VAL A 159 5.46 6.42 22.14
N VAL A 160 5.54 7.44 22.99
CA VAL A 160 6.53 7.58 24.06
C VAL A 160 5.78 7.76 25.37
N ASP A 161 6.09 6.93 26.36
CA ASP A 161 5.53 7.06 27.70
C ASP A 161 6.24 8.21 28.45
N LEU A 162 5.74 9.43 28.30
CA LEU A 162 6.41 10.62 28.81
C LEU A 162 6.47 10.64 30.35
N PRO A 163 7.66 10.79 30.96
CA PRO A 163 7.77 10.95 32.41
C PRO A 163 7.15 12.27 32.85
N THR A 164 6.79 12.37 34.13
CA THR A 164 6.22 13.60 34.70
C THR A 164 7.01 14.01 35.92
N CYS A 165 7.25 15.31 36.09
CA CYS A 165 7.88 15.87 37.29
C CYS A 165 6.87 16.68 38.11
N SER A 166 6.92 16.52 39.44
CA SER A 166 6.04 17.20 40.40
C SER A 166 6.77 18.28 41.19
N GLU A 167 6.03 19.00 42.03
CA GLU A 167 6.58 19.91 43.05
C GLU A 167 7.36 19.17 44.15
#